data_AF-A0A6P0Z872-F1
#
_entry.id   AF-A0A6P0Z872-F1
#
_cell.length_a   1.000
_cell.length_b   1.000
_cell.length_c   1.000
_cell.angle_alpha   90.00
_cell.angle_beta   90.00
_cell.angle_gamma   90.00
#
_symmetry.space_group_name_H-M   'P 1'
#
loop_
_entity.id
_entity.type
_entity.pdbx_description
1 polymer ?
#
loop_
_entity_poly.entity_id
_entity_poly.type
_entity_poly.pdbx_seq_one_letter_code
_entity_poly.pdbx_strand_id
1 'polypeptide(L)'
;VLDTYDLLRQLGYTVYIPPLFASGKPLHVLGFLKQFQVIAKKNTEYLQQLGRLEIPIIGIEPSIVLTYRDEYNKIIETTEPLPRVQLIQEFLVTQRQNLQQFTTSQPYYLLGHCTEKTAAVASQQQWQQVFQAAGIPLNLMATGCCGMAGIYGHEAQHYASSQGIYQMSWGRHLPSKMEERKYFLATGYSCRSQVKRLDGWTPLHPVQALLRNISSSKIH
;
A
#
# COMPACT_ATOMS: atom_id res chain seq x y z
N VAL A 1 5.24 5.28 6.92
CA VAL A 1 4.79 5.19 8.32
C VAL A 1 4.48 6.57 8.86
N LEU A 2 5.47 7.46 8.95
CA LEU A 2 5.27 8.84 9.42
C LEU A 2 4.19 9.60 8.64
N ASP A 3 4.24 9.60 7.30
CA ASP A 3 3.20 10.30 6.51
C ASP A 3 1.77 9.76 6.75
N THR A 4 1.64 8.47 7.02
CA THR A 4 0.34 7.86 7.36
C THR A 4 -0.12 8.28 8.75
N TYR A 5 0.81 8.29 9.71
CA TYR A 5 0.57 8.81 11.06
C TYR A 5 0.12 10.27 11.00
N ASP A 6 0.85 11.12 10.29
CA ASP A 6 0.58 12.55 10.17
C ASP A 6 -0.76 12.82 9.48
N LEU A 7 -1.07 12.09 8.39
CA LEU A 7 -2.38 12.20 7.72
C LEU A 7 -3.52 11.86 8.69
N LEU A 8 -3.43 10.74 9.40
CA LEU A 8 -4.47 10.32 10.33
C LEU A 8 -4.60 11.28 11.52
N ARG A 9 -3.50 11.83 12.03
CA ARG A 9 -3.52 12.89 13.05
C ARG A 9 -4.22 14.15 12.55
N GLN A 10 -3.97 14.55 11.30
CA GLN A 10 -4.64 15.71 10.69
C GLN A 10 -6.14 15.47 10.47
N LEU A 11 -6.56 14.22 10.28
CA LEU A 11 -7.98 13.83 10.24
C LEU A 11 -8.61 13.71 11.64
N GLY A 12 -7.89 14.09 12.72
CA GLY A 12 -8.41 14.12 14.08
C GLY A 12 -8.27 12.81 14.87
N TYR A 13 -7.56 11.80 14.34
CA TYR A 13 -7.39 10.53 15.04
C TYR A 13 -6.25 10.55 16.07
N THR A 14 -6.40 9.71 17.09
CA THR A 14 -5.26 9.27 17.90
C THR A 14 -4.71 7.99 17.27
N VAL A 15 -3.42 8.00 16.91
CA VAL A 15 -2.79 6.90 16.19
C VAL A 15 -1.86 6.15 17.13
N TYR A 16 -2.10 4.85 17.29
CA TYR A 16 -1.25 3.94 18.04
C TYR A 16 -0.41 3.11 17.09
N ILE A 17 0.88 2.96 17.40
CA ILE A 17 1.81 2.16 16.61
C ILE A 17 2.22 0.95 17.47
N PRO A 18 1.73 -0.26 17.16
CA PRO A 18 2.16 -1.46 17.87
C PRO A 18 3.65 -1.74 17.60
N PRO A 19 4.36 -2.45 18.50
CA PRO A 19 5.67 -2.99 18.22
C PRO A 19 5.72 -3.74 16.88
N LEU A 20 6.80 -3.53 16.13
CA LEU A 20 6.99 -4.18 14.83
C LEU A 20 7.13 -5.69 15.01
N PHE A 21 6.40 -6.46 14.20
CA PHE A 21 6.58 -7.90 14.06
C PHE A 21 6.65 -8.29 12.59
N ALA A 22 7.45 -9.31 12.28
CA ALA A 22 7.61 -9.78 10.91
C ALA A 22 6.39 -10.58 10.47
N SER A 23 5.83 -10.26 9.29
CA SER A 23 4.65 -10.95 8.76
C SER A 23 4.89 -12.39 8.33
N GLY A 24 6.15 -12.81 8.20
CA GLY A 24 6.53 -14.10 7.62
C GLY A 24 6.39 -14.18 6.10
N LYS A 25 5.96 -13.10 5.42
CA LYS A 25 5.76 -13.10 3.96
C LYS A 25 6.96 -13.60 3.15
N PRO A 26 8.23 -13.22 3.44
CA PRO A 26 9.37 -13.76 2.71
C PRO A 26 9.50 -15.29 2.83
N LEU A 27 9.21 -15.84 4.02
CA LEU A 27 9.22 -17.30 4.24
C LEU A 27 8.15 -17.98 3.39
N HIS A 28 6.95 -17.39 3.32
CA HIS A 28 5.88 -17.91 2.47
C HIS A 28 6.27 -17.89 0.98
N VAL A 29 6.80 -16.77 0.49
CA VAL A 29 7.20 -16.61 -0.92
C VAL A 29 8.32 -17.58 -1.30
N LEU A 30 9.26 -17.86 -0.40
CA LEU A 30 10.37 -18.79 -0.62
C LEU A 30 9.99 -20.27 -0.37
N GLY A 31 8.74 -20.57 -0.03
CA GLY A 31 8.28 -21.95 0.20
C GLY A 31 8.67 -22.54 1.56
N PHE A 32 9.21 -21.74 2.49
CA PHE A 32 9.51 -22.14 3.87
C PHE A 32 8.23 -22.19 4.73
N LEU A 33 7.28 -23.02 4.32
CA LEU A 33 5.92 -23.03 4.87
C LEU A 33 5.89 -23.39 6.35
N LYS A 34 6.72 -24.35 6.81
CA LYS A 34 6.77 -24.71 8.25
C LYS A 34 7.19 -23.53 9.13
N GLN A 35 8.20 -22.77 8.70
CA GLN A 35 8.66 -21.58 9.42
C GLN A 35 7.61 -20.46 9.33
N PHE A 36 6.97 -20.31 8.17
CA PHE A 36 5.87 -19.36 8.00
C PHE A 36 4.71 -19.67 8.96
N GLN A 37 4.32 -20.94 9.12
CA GLN A 37 3.27 -21.38 10.05
C GLN A 37 3.55 -20.96 11.49
N VAL A 38 4.79 -21.12 11.96
CA VAL A 38 5.21 -20.70 13.32
C VAL A 38 5.01 -19.19 13.52
N ILE A 39 5.45 -18.39 12.55
CA ILE A 39 5.28 -16.92 12.59
C ILE A 39 3.81 -16.53 12.50
N ALA A 40 3.06 -17.16 11.60
CA ALA A 40 1.65 -16.86 11.38
C ALA A 40 0.82 -17.15 12.64
N LYS A 41 1.05 -18.28 13.33
CA LYS A 41 0.36 -18.61 14.58
C LYS A 41 0.61 -17.54 15.67
N LYS A 42 1.88 -17.19 15.90
CA LYS A 42 2.25 -16.15 16.89
C LYS A 42 1.61 -14.80 16.55
N ASN A 43 1.63 -14.42 15.28
CA ASN A 43 1.08 -13.16 14.83
C ASN A 43 -0.45 -13.15 14.91
N THR A 44 -1.12 -14.29 14.75
CA THR A 44 -2.58 -14.39 14.91
C THR A 44 -3.00 -14.13 16.34
N GLU A 45 -2.33 -14.73 17.32
CA GLU A 45 -2.59 -14.46 18.73
C GLU A 45 -2.42 -12.96 19.04
N TYR A 46 -1.37 -12.34 18.47
CA TYR A 46 -1.13 -10.91 18.63
C TYR A 46 -2.19 -10.04 17.95
N LEU A 47 -2.57 -10.37 16.71
CA LEU A 47 -3.62 -9.65 15.98
C LEU A 47 -4.96 -9.78 16.69
N GLN A 48 -5.34 -10.96 17.18
CA GLN A 48 -6.57 -11.17 17.98
C GLN A 48 -6.59 -10.29 19.23
N GLN A 49 -5.47 -10.19 19.95
CA GLN A 49 -5.35 -9.27 21.09
C GLN A 49 -5.59 -7.81 20.69
N LEU A 50 -5.04 -7.36 19.56
CA LEU A 50 -5.31 -6.02 19.02
C LEU A 50 -6.78 -5.86 18.60
N GLY A 51 -7.38 -6.91 18.02
CA GLY A 51 -8.79 -6.90 17.59
C GLY A 51 -9.77 -6.66 18.73
N ARG A 52 -9.47 -7.16 19.93
CA ARG A 52 -10.28 -6.96 21.14
C ARG A 52 -10.30 -5.51 21.65
N LEU A 53 -9.42 -4.65 21.15
CA LEU A 53 -9.43 -3.23 21.46
C LEU A 53 -10.51 -2.47 20.69
N GLU A 54 -11.13 -3.10 19.68
CA GLU A 54 -12.15 -2.50 18.81
C GLU A 54 -11.67 -1.21 18.08
N ILE A 55 -10.34 -1.07 17.95
CA ILE A 55 -9.69 0.01 17.19
C ILE A 55 -9.41 -0.50 15.77
N PRO A 56 -9.71 0.27 14.70
CA PRO A 56 -9.37 -0.12 13.34
C PRO A 56 -7.87 -0.40 13.17
N ILE A 57 -7.54 -1.63 12.73
CA ILE A 57 -6.17 -2.02 12.43
C ILE A 57 -5.88 -1.72 10.96
N ILE A 58 -4.93 -0.83 10.68
CA ILE A 58 -4.60 -0.38 9.32
C ILE A 58 -3.16 -0.79 8.99
N GLY A 59 -2.97 -1.48 7.87
CA GLY A 59 -1.63 -1.77 7.35
C GLY A 59 -1.30 -0.93 6.12
N ILE A 60 -0.01 -0.59 6.03
CA ILE A 60 0.49 0.38 5.04
C ILE A 60 0.92 -0.31 3.74
N GLU A 61 1.58 -1.46 3.84
CA GLU A 61 2.09 -2.19 2.69
C GLU A 61 1.05 -3.21 2.22
N PRO A 62 0.46 -3.06 1.02
CA PRO A 62 -0.65 -3.91 0.59
C PRO A 62 -0.29 -5.39 0.54
N SER A 63 0.92 -5.70 0.09
CA SER A 63 1.37 -7.08 -0.02
C SER A 63 1.47 -7.78 1.35
N ILE A 64 1.73 -7.04 2.43
CA ILE A 64 1.77 -7.54 3.81
C ILE A 64 0.37 -7.68 4.38
N VAL A 65 -0.49 -6.67 4.19
CA VAL A 65 -1.89 -6.70 4.64
C VAL A 65 -2.63 -7.90 4.07
N LEU A 66 -2.46 -8.15 2.77
CA LEU A 66 -3.16 -9.25 2.10
C LEU A 66 -2.60 -10.62 2.50
N THR A 67 -1.34 -10.71 2.97
CA THR A 67 -0.83 -11.95 3.60
C THR A 67 -1.57 -12.31 4.89
N TYR A 68 -1.97 -11.32 5.71
CA TYR A 68 -2.77 -11.58 6.91
C TYR A 68 -4.20 -12.03 6.59
N ARG A 69 -4.76 -11.58 5.45
CA ARG A 69 -6.13 -11.91 5.05
C ARG A 69 -6.25 -13.26 4.37
N ASP A 70 -5.30 -13.57 3.50
CA ASP A 70 -5.43 -14.73 2.63
C ASP A 70 -4.61 -15.92 3.18
N GLU A 71 -3.32 -15.71 3.46
CA GLU A 71 -2.42 -16.82 3.78
C GLU A 71 -2.55 -17.29 5.22
N TYR A 72 -2.84 -16.39 6.16
CA TYR A 72 -3.01 -16.77 7.57
C TYR A 72 -4.28 -17.62 7.74
N ASN A 73 -5.38 -17.24 7.08
CA ASN A 73 -6.64 -17.97 7.16
C ASN A 73 -6.58 -19.37 6.54
N LYS A 74 -5.65 -19.64 5.61
CA LYS A 74 -5.46 -20.99 5.03
C LYS A 74 -4.74 -21.96 5.96
N ILE A 75 -4.03 -21.44 6.96
CA ILE A 75 -3.08 -22.21 7.76
C ILE A 75 -3.56 -22.38 9.20
N ILE A 76 -4.32 -21.42 9.71
CA ILE A 76 -4.57 -21.31 11.13
C ILE A 76 -5.99 -21.80 11.42
N GLU A 77 -6.04 -22.94 12.08
CA GLU A 77 -7.26 -23.48 12.65
C GLU A 77 -7.49 -22.82 14.03
N THR A 78 -8.19 -21.69 14.03
CA THR A 78 -8.54 -20.95 15.26
C THR A 78 -10.05 -20.87 15.41
N THR A 79 -10.54 -20.98 16.65
CA THR A 79 -11.96 -20.78 16.98
C THR A 79 -12.34 -19.30 17.01
N GLU A 80 -11.39 -18.41 17.29
CA GLU A 80 -11.58 -16.95 17.25
C GLU A 80 -11.13 -16.42 15.88
N PRO A 81 -11.98 -15.67 15.15
CA PRO A 81 -11.63 -15.16 13.82
C PRO A 81 -10.53 -14.10 13.90
N LEU A 82 -9.67 -14.05 12.88
CA LEU A 82 -8.70 -12.98 12.73
C LEU A 82 -9.39 -11.62 12.53
N PRO A 83 -8.99 -10.56 13.24
CA PRO A 83 -9.55 -9.24 13.00
C PRO A 83 -9.11 -8.72 11.63
N ARG A 84 -9.99 -7.94 11.00
CA ARG A 84 -9.72 -7.37 9.68
C ARG A 84 -8.63 -6.30 9.78
N VAL A 85 -7.43 -6.61 9.30
CA VAL A 85 -6.40 -5.61 9.00
C VAL A 85 -6.76 -4.91 7.69
N GLN A 86 -7.07 -3.62 7.74
CA GLN A 86 -7.50 -2.79 6.61
C GLN A 86 -6.31 -2.29 5.78
N LEU A 87 -6.47 -2.26 4.46
CA LEU A 87 -5.68 -1.40 3.59
C LEU A 87 -6.06 0.05 3.88
N ILE A 88 -5.11 0.98 3.69
CA ILE A 88 -5.32 2.40 4.04
C ILE A 88 -6.58 2.97 3.37
N GLN A 89 -6.76 2.71 2.08
CA GLN A 89 -7.90 3.22 1.31
C GLN A 89 -9.24 2.65 1.77
N GLU A 90 -9.29 1.42 2.28
CA GLU A 90 -10.54 0.87 2.82
C GLU A 90 -10.98 1.68 4.04
N PHE A 91 -10.03 2.01 4.93
CA PHE A 91 -10.29 2.89 6.05
C PHE A 91 -10.68 4.29 5.58
N LEU A 92 -9.89 4.90 4.69
CA LEU A 92 -10.14 6.28 4.24
C LEU A 92 -11.48 6.48 3.52
N VAL A 93 -11.98 5.47 2.80
CA VAL A 93 -13.32 5.54 2.18
C VAL A 93 -14.41 5.73 3.24
N THR A 94 -14.28 5.09 4.40
CA THR A 94 -15.24 5.28 5.52
C THR A 94 -15.14 6.65 6.18
N GLN A 95 -14.05 7.38 5.90
CA GLN A 95 -13.75 8.70 6.46
C GLN A 95 -13.83 9.82 5.43
N ARG A 96 -14.51 9.58 4.29
CA ARG A 96 -14.62 10.53 3.18
C ARG A 96 -15.12 11.92 3.60
N GLN A 97 -16.04 11.99 4.56
CA GLN A 97 -16.60 13.24 5.10
C GLN A 97 -15.58 14.05 5.92
N ASN A 98 -14.53 13.41 6.43
CA ASN A 98 -13.47 14.06 7.19
C ASN A 98 -12.32 14.52 6.29
N LEU A 99 -12.34 14.19 4.99
CA LEU A 99 -11.33 14.64 4.04
C LEU A 99 -11.60 16.10 3.66
N GLN A 100 -10.56 16.93 3.78
CA GLN A 100 -10.60 18.29 3.26
C GLN A 100 -10.75 18.27 1.73
N GLN A 101 -11.64 19.12 1.21
CA GLN A 101 -11.78 19.33 -0.22
C GLN A 101 -10.77 20.37 -0.73
N PHE A 102 -10.16 20.05 -1.86
CA PHE A 102 -9.23 20.93 -2.57
C PHE A 102 -9.82 21.34 -3.92
N THR A 103 -9.53 22.56 -4.36
CA THR A 103 -9.86 23.01 -5.71
C THR A 103 -8.63 22.85 -6.59
N THR A 104 -8.56 21.75 -7.35
CA THR A 104 -7.49 21.53 -8.33
C THR A 104 -8.01 20.79 -9.56
N SER A 105 -7.58 21.21 -10.74
CA SER A 105 -7.81 20.50 -12.00
C SER A 105 -6.68 19.53 -12.35
N GLN A 106 -5.55 19.59 -11.63
CA GLN A 106 -4.37 18.80 -11.93
C GLN A 106 -4.53 17.36 -11.42
N PRO A 107 -4.54 16.34 -12.31
CA PRO A 107 -4.74 14.96 -11.91
C PRO A 107 -3.48 14.34 -11.32
N TYR A 108 -3.68 13.36 -10.44
CA TYR A 108 -2.68 12.35 -10.10
C TYR A 108 -2.89 11.08 -10.95
N TYR A 109 -1.83 10.27 -11.07
CA TYR A 109 -1.82 9.02 -11.83
C TYR A 109 -1.42 7.85 -10.92
N LEU A 110 -2.31 6.88 -10.70
CA LEU A 110 -2.10 5.76 -9.79
C LEU A 110 -1.62 4.50 -10.49
N LEU A 111 -0.41 4.07 -10.16
CA LEU A 111 0.11 2.74 -10.46
C LEU A 111 -0.17 1.81 -9.25
N GLY A 112 -1.30 1.10 -9.30
CA GLY A 112 -1.70 0.18 -8.23
C GLY A 112 -0.81 -1.07 -8.13
N HIS A 113 -0.65 -1.60 -6.92
CA HIS A 113 0.14 -2.82 -6.67
C HIS A 113 -0.53 -4.05 -7.30
N CYS A 114 0.26 -4.97 -7.87
CA CYS A 114 -0.29 -6.17 -8.52
C CYS A 114 -1.13 -7.04 -7.56
N THR A 115 -0.67 -7.24 -6.32
CA THR A 115 -1.45 -7.97 -5.30
C THR A 115 -2.76 -7.29 -4.95
N GLU A 116 -2.84 -5.96 -4.98
CA GLU A 116 -4.13 -5.28 -4.77
C GLU A 116 -5.08 -5.54 -5.93
N LYS A 117 -4.57 -5.48 -7.17
CA LYS A 117 -5.38 -5.74 -8.37
C LYS A 117 -5.97 -7.16 -8.38
N THR A 118 -5.30 -8.13 -7.77
CA THR A 118 -5.74 -9.54 -7.77
C THR A 118 -6.49 -9.95 -6.51
N ALA A 119 -6.08 -9.49 -5.32
CA ALA A 119 -6.62 -9.93 -4.03
C ALA A 119 -7.51 -8.88 -3.34
N ALA A 120 -7.55 -7.64 -3.86
CA ALA A 120 -8.40 -6.56 -3.36
C ALA A 120 -8.95 -5.75 -4.53
N VAL A 121 -9.77 -6.37 -5.38
CA VAL A 121 -10.24 -5.82 -6.68
C VAL A 121 -10.80 -4.40 -6.58
N ALA A 122 -11.46 -4.06 -5.47
CA ALA A 122 -12.00 -2.71 -5.23
C ALA A 122 -10.93 -1.65 -4.88
N SER A 123 -9.67 -2.02 -4.60
CA SER A 123 -8.62 -1.13 -4.08
C SER A 123 -8.42 0.13 -4.92
N GLN A 124 -8.29 -0.02 -6.23
CA GLN A 124 -8.04 1.14 -7.10
C GLN A 124 -9.25 2.09 -7.15
N GLN A 125 -10.47 1.54 -7.16
CA GLN A 125 -11.71 2.31 -7.09
C GLN A 125 -11.85 3.02 -5.73
N GLN A 126 -11.45 2.37 -4.64
CA GLN A 126 -11.43 2.98 -3.31
C GLN A 126 -10.45 4.18 -3.26
N TRP A 127 -9.27 4.06 -3.87
CA TRP A 127 -8.38 5.21 -4.00
C TRP A 127 -9.00 6.34 -4.82
N GLN A 128 -9.71 6.05 -5.92
CA GLN A 128 -10.43 7.07 -6.67
C GLN A 128 -11.52 7.74 -5.82
N GLN A 129 -12.28 6.99 -5.03
CA GLN A 129 -13.30 7.54 -4.12
C GLN A 129 -12.68 8.47 -3.07
N VAL A 130 -11.54 8.09 -2.49
CA VAL A 130 -10.79 8.91 -1.53
C VAL A 130 -10.33 10.22 -2.16
N PHE A 131 -9.74 10.17 -3.35
CA PHE A 131 -9.26 11.36 -4.06
C PHE A 131 -10.41 12.25 -4.53
N GLN A 132 -11.51 11.64 -5.01
CA GLN A 132 -12.73 12.36 -5.37
C GLN A 132 -13.34 13.08 -4.18
N ALA A 133 -13.41 12.44 -3.01
CA ALA A 133 -13.90 13.07 -1.79
C ALA A 133 -13.00 14.25 -1.35
N ALA A 134 -11.70 14.20 -1.67
CA ALA A 134 -10.77 15.31 -1.48
C ALA A 134 -10.82 16.36 -2.61
N GLY A 135 -11.67 16.21 -3.64
CA GLY A 135 -11.73 17.15 -4.77
C GLY A 135 -10.53 17.07 -5.73
N ILE A 136 -9.78 15.96 -5.72
CA ILE A 136 -8.57 15.78 -6.54
C ILE A 136 -8.84 14.71 -7.62
N PRO A 137 -8.64 15.01 -8.91
CA PRO A 137 -8.77 14.00 -9.96
C PRO A 137 -7.70 12.90 -9.84
N LEU A 138 -8.10 11.62 -9.96
CA LEU A 138 -7.19 10.47 -9.92
C LEU A 138 -7.41 9.53 -11.11
N ASN A 139 -6.41 9.44 -11.97
CA ASN A 139 -6.39 8.55 -13.13
C ASN A 139 -5.74 7.22 -12.77
N LEU A 140 -6.41 6.11 -13.08
CA LEU A 140 -5.87 4.76 -12.85
C LEU A 140 -5.01 4.32 -14.05
N MET A 141 -3.77 3.94 -13.78
CA MET A 141 -2.87 3.44 -14.82
C MET A 141 -3.02 1.93 -15.01
N ALA A 142 -3.20 1.53 -16.27
CA ALA A 142 -3.33 0.13 -16.69
C ALA A 142 -1.98 -0.61 -16.69
N THR A 143 -1.40 -0.76 -15.50
CA THR A 143 -0.09 -1.41 -15.31
C THR A 143 -0.19 -2.87 -14.87
N GLY A 144 0.80 -3.68 -15.22
CA GLY A 144 1.06 -4.99 -14.65
C GLY A 144 1.93 -4.91 -13.39
N CYS A 145 2.64 -6.00 -13.09
CA CYS A 145 3.64 -6.03 -12.01
C CYS A 145 4.81 -5.08 -12.30
N CYS A 146 5.40 -4.49 -11.26
CA CYS A 146 6.64 -3.70 -11.38
C CYS A 146 7.90 -4.57 -11.58
N GLY A 147 7.77 -5.91 -11.54
CA GLY A 147 8.91 -6.83 -11.64
C GLY A 147 9.59 -7.18 -10.32
N MET A 148 9.18 -6.61 -9.18
CA MET A 148 9.79 -6.93 -7.89
C MET A 148 9.27 -8.20 -7.24
N ALA A 149 7.94 -8.41 -7.26
CA ALA A 149 7.26 -9.58 -6.68
C ALA A 149 7.86 -10.07 -5.32
N GLY A 150 8.04 -9.14 -4.36
CA GLY A 150 8.74 -9.44 -3.10
C GLY A 150 10.26 -9.33 -3.25
N ILE A 151 10.97 -10.43 -2.98
CA ILE A 151 12.44 -10.50 -3.05
C ILE A 151 12.95 -10.85 -4.46
N TYR A 152 12.08 -11.32 -5.37
CA TYR A 152 12.45 -11.77 -6.72
C TYR A 152 13.33 -10.77 -7.47
N GLY A 153 12.94 -9.49 -7.53
CA GLY A 153 13.75 -8.45 -8.20
C GLY A 153 15.07 -8.09 -7.50
N HIS A 154 15.27 -8.52 -6.26
CA HIS A 154 16.53 -8.36 -5.53
C HIS A 154 17.52 -9.51 -5.78
N GLU A 155 17.04 -10.67 -6.23
CA GLU A 155 17.90 -11.81 -6.51
C GLU A 155 18.71 -11.58 -7.79
N ALA A 156 20.03 -11.75 -7.72
CA ALA A 156 20.93 -11.47 -8.84
C ALA A 156 20.54 -12.26 -10.11
N GLN A 157 20.14 -13.51 -9.94
CA GLN A 157 19.67 -14.40 -11.02
C GLN A 157 18.41 -13.91 -11.73
N HIS A 158 17.58 -13.09 -11.07
CA HIS A 158 16.30 -12.62 -11.58
C HIS A 158 16.33 -11.15 -12.01
N TYR A 159 17.45 -10.46 -11.84
CA TYR A 159 17.55 -9.03 -12.08
C TYR A 159 17.17 -8.63 -13.52
N ALA A 160 17.72 -9.31 -14.53
CA ALA A 160 17.42 -9.01 -15.93
C ALA A 160 15.93 -9.23 -16.27
N SER A 161 15.32 -10.30 -15.74
CA SER A 161 13.89 -10.57 -15.95
C SER A 161 13.01 -9.54 -15.23
N SER A 162 13.36 -9.19 -14.00
CA SER A 162 12.70 -8.13 -13.21
C SER A 162 12.69 -6.79 -13.95
N GLN A 163 13.83 -6.41 -14.57
CA GLN A 163 13.92 -5.23 -15.42
C GLN A 163 13.04 -5.35 -16.68
N GLY A 164 13.05 -6.50 -17.35
CA GLY A 164 12.21 -6.74 -18.53
C GLY A 164 10.73 -6.56 -18.22
N ILE A 165 10.23 -7.17 -17.12
CA ILE A 165 8.84 -7.02 -16.66
C ILE A 165 8.50 -5.54 -16.41
N TYR A 166 9.43 -4.81 -15.77
CA TYR A 166 9.25 -3.39 -15.52
C TYR A 166 9.12 -2.57 -16.82
N GLN A 167 10.03 -2.76 -17.78
CA GLN A 167 10.06 -2.04 -19.05
C GLN A 167 8.85 -2.36 -19.94
N MET A 168 8.29 -3.57 -19.84
CA MET A 168 7.08 -3.94 -20.57
C MET A 168 5.82 -3.25 -20.06
N SER A 169 5.83 -2.74 -18.82
CA SER A 169 4.65 -2.11 -18.22
C SER A 169 4.97 -0.76 -17.59
N TRP A 170 5.52 -0.72 -16.37
CA TRP A 170 5.68 0.50 -15.59
C TRP A 170 6.55 1.53 -16.32
N GLY A 171 7.65 1.11 -16.94
CA GLY A 171 8.54 1.99 -17.70
C GLY A 171 7.87 2.71 -18.88
N ARG A 172 6.72 2.24 -19.37
CA ARG A 172 5.96 2.88 -20.45
C ARG A 172 4.96 3.94 -19.96
N HIS A 173 4.62 3.91 -18.67
CA HIS A 173 3.59 4.77 -18.08
C HIS A 173 4.17 5.91 -17.24
N LEU A 174 5.44 5.80 -16.84
CA LEU A 174 6.08 6.81 -16.01
C LEU A 174 6.58 7.99 -16.86
N PRO A 175 6.58 9.21 -16.28
CA PRO A 175 6.92 10.41 -17.03
C PRO A 175 8.44 10.54 -17.22
N SER A 176 8.84 10.99 -18.41
CA SER A 176 10.23 11.36 -18.69
C SER A 176 10.60 12.69 -18.04
N LYS A 177 9.65 13.63 -17.97
CA LYS A 177 9.85 14.99 -17.46
C LYS A 177 9.84 15.03 -15.93
N MET A 178 10.78 15.77 -15.34
CA MET A 178 10.99 15.78 -13.88
C MET A 178 9.83 16.44 -13.13
N GLU A 179 9.26 17.50 -13.70
CA GLU A 179 8.16 18.29 -13.16
C GLU A 179 6.84 17.50 -13.04
N GLU A 180 6.67 16.44 -13.84
CA GLU A 180 5.49 15.58 -13.84
C GLU A 180 5.56 14.49 -12.76
N ARG A 181 6.77 14.09 -12.35
CA ARG A 181 7.01 12.96 -11.41
C ARG A 181 6.21 13.05 -10.12
N LYS A 182 5.96 14.27 -9.62
CA LYS A 182 5.20 14.51 -8.39
C LYS A 182 3.74 14.10 -8.46
N TYR A 183 3.18 13.92 -9.66
CA TYR A 183 1.79 13.51 -9.87
C TYR A 183 1.61 11.99 -10.00
N PHE A 184 2.70 11.22 -10.01
CA PHE A 184 2.65 9.76 -10.14
C PHE A 184 2.71 9.09 -8.78
N LEU A 185 1.76 8.19 -8.56
CA LEU A 185 1.52 7.53 -7.28
C LEU A 185 1.72 6.03 -7.40
N ALA A 186 2.27 5.41 -6.37
CA ALA A 186 2.35 3.96 -6.24
C ALA A 186 2.07 3.53 -4.79
N THR A 187 1.28 2.48 -4.62
CA THR A 187 0.83 2.00 -3.30
C THR A 187 1.86 1.12 -2.59
N GLY A 188 2.63 0.31 -3.34
CA GLY A 188 3.60 -0.62 -2.74
C GLY A 188 5.01 -0.05 -2.57
N TYR A 189 5.65 -0.38 -1.44
CA TYR A 189 7.03 -0.03 -1.14
C TYR A 189 8.02 -0.61 -2.15
N SER A 190 7.90 -1.91 -2.48
CA SER A 190 8.81 -2.55 -3.46
C SER A 190 8.63 -1.96 -4.85
N CYS A 191 7.39 -1.64 -5.25
CA CYS A 191 7.11 -0.94 -6.50
C CYS A 191 7.82 0.42 -6.57
N ARG A 192 7.68 1.24 -5.53
CA ARG A 192 8.35 2.56 -5.43
C ARG A 192 9.87 2.44 -5.44
N SER A 193 10.40 1.40 -4.79
CA SER A 193 11.83 1.10 -4.77
C SER A 193 12.36 0.68 -6.14
N GLN A 194 11.55 -0.04 -6.93
CA GLN A 194 11.91 -0.39 -8.29
C GLN A 194 12.00 0.83 -9.21
N VAL A 195 11.05 1.76 -9.13
CA VAL A 195 11.13 3.02 -9.88
C VAL A 195 12.39 3.79 -9.48
N LYS A 196 12.72 3.83 -8.19
CA LYS A 196 13.98 4.45 -7.73
C LYS A 196 15.20 3.77 -8.34
N ARG A 197 15.19 2.44 -8.41
CA ARG A 197 16.30 1.63 -8.92
C ARG A 197 16.51 1.80 -10.42
N LEU A 198 15.44 1.91 -11.20
CA LEU A 198 15.49 1.91 -12.66
C LEU A 198 15.42 3.30 -13.29
N ASP A 199 14.70 4.25 -12.66
CA ASP A 199 14.50 5.61 -13.18
C ASP A 199 15.12 6.70 -12.29
N GLY A 200 15.66 6.34 -11.12
CA GLY A 200 16.39 7.27 -10.26
C GLY A 200 15.51 8.19 -9.39
N TRP A 201 14.19 7.96 -9.32
CA TRP A 201 13.28 8.76 -8.50
C TRP A 201 12.20 7.89 -7.84
N THR A 202 11.55 8.41 -6.80
CA THR A 202 10.56 7.65 -6.02
C THR A 202 9.17 8.27 -6.17
N PRO A 203 8.20 7.54 -6.77
CA PRO A 203 6.80 7.97 -6.78
C PRO A 203 6.26 8.15 -5.37
N LEU A 204 5.29 9.04 -5.22
CA LEU A 204 4.64 9.24 -3.93
C LEU A 204 3.70 8.07 -3.62
N HIS A 205 3.54 7.78 -2.34
CA HIS A 205 2.39 7.01 -1.90
C HIS A 205 1.13 7.90 -1.95
N PRO A 206 -0.08 7.38 -2.26
CA PRO A 206 -1.30 8.20 -2.25
C PRO A 206 -1.53 9.02 -0.97
N VAL A 207 -1.22 8.46 0.20
CA VAL A 207 -1.22 9.19 1.49
C VAL A 207 -0.31 10.41 1.47
N GLN A 208 0.89 10.30 0.90
CA GLN A 208 1.84 11.42 0.81
C GLN A 208 1.28 12.54 -0.08
N ALA A 209 0.57 12.18 -1.16
CA ALA A 209 -0.10 13.16 -2.00
C ALA A 209 -1.24 13.87 -1.26
N LEU A 210 -2.09 13.14 -0.54
CA LEU A 210 -3.14 13.73 0.30
C LEU A 210 -2.55 14.69 1.35
N LEU A 211 -1.54 14.23 2.09
CA LEU A 211 -0.88 15.03 3.13
C LEU A 211 -0.24 16.32 2.59
N ARG A 212 0.40 16.24 1.40
CA ARG A 212 0.98 17.42 0.73
C ARG A 212 -0.07 18.46 0.38
N ASN A 213 -1.23 18.04 -0.14
CA ASN A 213 -2.31 18.98 -0.45
C ASN A 213 -2.85 19.66 0.82
N ILE A 214 -3.05 18.90 1.92
CA ILE A 214 -3.48 19.50 3.19
C ILE A 214 -2.46 20.51 3.71
N SER A 215 -1.17 20.18 3.63
CA SER A 215 -0.09 21.05 4.14
C SER A 215 0.05 22.33 3.32
N SER A 216 -0.06 22.26 1.99
CA SER A 216 -0.02 23.42 1.10
C SER A 216 -1.20 24.36 1.31
N SER A 217 -2.39 23.84 1.65
CA SER A 217 -3.57 24.66 1.93
C SER A 217 -3.52 25.42 3.26
N LYS A 218 -2.58 25.12 4.16
CA LYS A 218 -2.40 25.87 5.42
C LYS A 218 -1.48 27.09 5.27
N ILE A 219 -0.82 27.23 4.11
CA ILE A 219 0.15 28.30 3.81
C ILE A 219 -0.51 29.46 3.05
N HIS A 220 -1.78 29.31 2.65
CA HIS A 220 -2.62 30.35 2.08
C HIS A 220 -3.76 30.69 3.04
#